data_AF-A0A9P3A7R7-F1
#
_entry.id   AF-A0A9P3A7R7-F1
#
_cell.length_a   1.000
_cell.length_b   1.000
_cell.length_c   1.000
_cell.angle_alpha   90.00
_cell.angle_beta   90.00
_cell.angle_gamma   90.00
#
_symmetry.space_group_name_H-M   'P 1'
#
loop_
_entity.id
_entity.type
_entity.pdbx_description
1 polymer ?
#
loop_
_entity_poly.entity_id
_entity_poly.type
_entity_poly.pdbx_seq_one_letter_code
_entity_poly.pdbx_strand_id
1 'polypeptide(L)'
;MGRSCGPLMFSLGIRSLLRDLASTLGPDRLILAYLDDIYILSQDDWALEQTLAFFDERQPSIRLNPTKCKMLALEDIRTDGHKLGTCVGARSAREQFLQEQIDHEAATVTKLINLPHQHALLVLRATGLVNPEYGLTVVSLASKESRDTSLPEQEDNPSRLVNQYLDCVAVHNVRHRPTSNLPFHPIIFSLGGMMNGSTTKFFASWKRAMTGGTYNLILKRLSLCLMQARVRSF
;
A
#
# COMPACT_ATOMS: atom_id res chain seq x y z
N MET A 1 7.23 -5.40 25.25
CA MET A 1 7.98 -6.16 24.20
C MET A 1 6.97 -6.87 23.30
N GLY A 2 6.53 -6.23 22.21
CA GLY A 2 5.69 -6.86 21.20
C GLY A 2 6.55 -7.77 20.32
N ARG A 3 6.28 -9.08 20.32
CA ARG A 3 7.13 -10.11 19.73
C ARG A 3 7.14 -10.02 18.20
N SER A 4 8.15 -9.37 17.64
CA SER A 4 8.46 -9.29 16.21
C SER A 4 8.65 -10.65 15.52
N CYS A 5 8.74 -11.76 16.27
CA CYS A 5 8.83 -13.12 15.74
C CYS A 5 7.48 -13.81 15.44
N GLY A 6 6.33 -13.23 15.82
CA GLY A 6 5.02 -13.89 15.64
C GLY A 6 4.73 -14.33 14.20
N PRO A 7 4.85 -13.44 13.19
CA PRO A 7 4.63 -13.78 11.79
C PRO A 7 5.60 -14.85 11.27
N LEU A 8 6.87 -14.78 11.66
CA LEU A 8 7.88 -15.75 11.26
C LEU A 8 7.55 -17.16 11.80
N MET A 9 7.18 -17.25 13.08
CA MET A 9 6.83 -18.53 13.70
C MET A 9 5.56 -19.13 13.07
N PHE A 10 4.58 -18.29 12.72
CA PHE A 10 3.40 -18.72 11.98
C PHE A 10 3.78 -19.29 10.60
N SER A 11 4.58 -18.54 9.83
CA SER A 11 5.04 -18.98 8.50
C SER A 11 5.85 -20.28 8.58
N LEU A 12 6.69 -20.46 9.60
CA LEU A 12 7.42 -21.71 9.81
C LEU A 12 6.49 -22.87 10.19
N GLY A 13 5.51 -22.62 11.06
CA GLY A 13 4.55 -23.63 11.52
C GLY A 13 3.61 -24.13 10.42
N ILE A 14 3.19 -23.25 9.50
CA ILE A 14 2.28 -23.63 8.41
C ILE A 14 3.01 -24.20 7.18
N ARG A 15 4.33 -24.01 7.08
CA ARG A 15 5.12 -24.40 5.90
C ARG A 15 5.04 -25.90 5.58
N SER A 16 5.12 -26.76 6.60
CA SER A 16 4.99 -28.21 6.40
C SER A 16 3.60 -28.56 5.92
N LEU A 17 2.57 -28.00 6.55
CA LEU A 17 1.17 -28.20 6.17
C LEU A 17 0.91 -27.80 4.72
N LEU A 18 1.41 -26.63 4.27
CA LEU A 18 1.25 -26.17 2.89
C LEU A 18 2.01 -27.04 1.88
N ARG A 19 3.18 -27.57 2.26
CA ARG A 19 3.94 -28.49 1.40
C ARG A 19 3.18 -29.80 1.22
N ASP A 20 2.61 -30.32 2.29
CA ASP A 20 1.85 -31.56 2.23
C ASP A 20 0.54 -31.35 1.47
N LEU A 21 -0.14 -30.21 1.67
CA LEU A 21 -1.30 -29.82 0.88
C LEU A 21 -0.93 -29.74 -0.62
N ALA A 22 0.20 -29.13 -0.98
CA ALA A 22 0.68 -29.10 -2.36
C ALA A 22 0.93 -30.51 -2.91
N SER A 23 1.47 -31.42 -2.09
CA SER A 23 1.68 -32.81 -2.50
C SER A 23 0.36 -33.56 -2.73
N THR A 24 -0.67 -33.31 -1.92
CA THR A 24 -2.00 -33.93 -2.05
C THR A 24 -2.76 -33.35 -3.25
N LEU A 25 -2.64 -32.05 -3.47
CA LEU A 25 -3.34 -31.35 -4.55
C LEU A 25 -2.71 -31.55 -5.93
N GLY A 26 -1.45 -32.02 -5.99
CA GLY A 26 -0.74 -32.28 -7.23
C GLY A 26 0.00 -31.06 -7.81
N PRO A 27 0.84 -31.27 -8.83
CA PRO A 27 1.74 -30.24 -9.37
C PRO A 27 1.03 -29.18 -10.22
N ASP A 28 -0.19 -29.44 -10.71
CA ASP A 28 -0.92 -28.56 -11.61
C ASP A 28 -1.58 -27.36 -10.90
N ARG A 29 -1.51 -27.33 -9.57
CA ARG A 29 -2.13 -26.30 -8.73
C ARG A 29 -1.07 -25.44 -8.06
N LEU A 30 -1.27 -24.12 -8.10
CA LEU A 30 -0.35 -23.16 -7.49
C LEU A 30 -0.91 -22.64 -6.16
N ILE A 31 -0.19 -22.88 -5.07
CA ILE A 31 -0.55 -22.38 -3.74
C ILE A 31 0.25 -21.11 -3.44
N LEU A 32 -0.45 -20.02 -3.17
CA LEU A 32 0.09 -18.73 -2.76
C LEU A 32 -0.38 -18.43 -1.34
N ALA A 33 0.55 -18.19 -0.42
CA ALA A 33 0.20 -17.90 0.98
C ALA A 33 0.83 -16.58 1.42
N TYR A 34 0.01 -15.70 1.98
CA TYR A 34 0.43 -14.48 2.67
C TYR A 34 -0.16 -14.49 4.08
N LEU A 35 0.64 -14.98 5.03
CA LEU A 35 0.18 -15.25 6.40
C LEU A 35 -1.06 -16.16 6.41
N ASP A 36 -2.17 -15.70 6.97
CA ASP A 36 -3.43 -16.40 7.09
C ASP A 36 -4.23 -16.46 5.79
N ASP A 37 -3.91 -15.63 4.80
CA ASP A 37 -4.56 -15.65 3.49
C ASP A 37 -3.87 -16.63 2.54
N ILE A 38 -4.56 -17.72 2.19
CA ILE A 38 -4.08 -18.77 1.29
C ILE A 38 -4.96 -18.80 0.05
N TYR A 39 -4.34 -18.71 -1.12
CA TYR A 39 -4.96 -18.80 -2.43
C TYR A 39 -4.46 -20.05 -3.14
N ILE A 40 -5.38 -20.78 -3.76
CA ILE A 40 -5.07 -21.97 -4.56
C ILE A 40 -5.60 -21.67 -5.95
N LEU A 41 -4.67 -21.52 -6.91
CA LEU A 41 -5.01 -21.38 -8.31
C LEU A 41 -5.09 -22.77 -8.92
N SER A 42 -6.24 -23.08 -9.49
CA SER A 42 -6.57 -24.38 -10.05
C SER A 42 -7.32 -24.23 -11.36
N GLN A 43 -7.21 -25.23 -12.23
CA GLN A 43 -8.02 -25.33 -13.45
C GLN A 43 -9.32 -26.11 -13.23
N ASP A 44 -9.44 -26.80 -12.10
CA ASP A 44 -10.58 -27.65 -11.75
C ASP A 44 -11.36 -27.13 -10.53
N ASP A 45 -12.67 -27.40 -10.53
CA ASP A 45 -13.62 -26.92 -9.52
C ASP A 45 -13.61 -27.75 -8.22
N TRP A 46 -12.78 -28.80 -8.14
CA TRP A 46 -12.72 -29.67 -6.95
C TRP A 46 -11.63 -29.27 -5.96
N ALA A 47 -10.80 -28.27 -6.29
CA ALA A 47 -9.68 -27.86 -5.44
C ALA A 47 -10.13 -27.43 -4.03
N LEU A 48 -11.28 -26.77 -3.91
CA LEU A 48 -11.83 -26.35 -2.62
C LEU A 48 -12.27 -27.55 -1.78
N GLU A 49 -13.01 -28.49 -2.38
CA GLU A 49 -13.49 -29.70 -1.70
C GLU A 49 -12.33 -30.59 -1.24
N GLN A 50 -11.32 -30.79 -2.10
CA GLN A 50 -10.12 -31.54 -1.75
C GLN A 50 -9.33 -30.88 -0.62
N THR A 51 -9.26 -29.55 -0.62
CA THR A 51 -8.61 -28.81 0.46
C THR A 51 -9.38 -28.97 1.78
N LEU A 52 -10.71 -28.85 1.76
CA LEU A 52 -11.53 -29.05 2.96
C LEU A 52 -11.38 -30.47 3.49
N ALA A 53 -11.45 -31.48 2.62
CA ALA A 53 -11.26 -32.88 2.99
C ALA A 53 -9.88 -33.14 3.61
N PHE A 54 -8.82 -32.56 3.06
CA PHE A 54 -7.46 -32.67 3.62
C PHE A 54 -7.37 -32.09 5.05
N PHE A 55 -8.01 -30.94 5.30
CA PHE A 55 -8.01 -30.34 6.63
C PHE A 55 -8.88 -31.11 7.63
N ASP A 56 -9.98 -31.71 7.18
CA ASP A 56 -10.86 -32.53 8.02
C ASP A 56 -10.22 -33.87 8.39
N GLU A 57 -9.53 -34.52 7.45
CA GLU A 57 -8.85 -35.80 7.69
C GLU A 57 -7.64 -35.64 8.61
N ARG A 58 -6.83 -34.61 8.38
CA ARG A 58 -5.55 -34.44 9.07
C ARG A 58 -5.66 -33.72 10.41
N GLN A 59 -6.78 -33.03 10.64
CA GLN A 59 -7.06 -32.22 11.83
C GLN A 59 -5.85 -31.44 12.36
N PRO A 60 -5.22 -30.59 11.52
CA PRO A 60 -4.11 -29.78 11.96
C PRO A 60 -4.54 -28.80 13.06
N SER A 61 -3.58 -28.29 13.84
CA SER A 61 -3.86 -27.32 14.90
C SER A 61 -4.49 -26.01 14.41
N ILE A 62 -4.41 -25.74 13.10
CA ILE A 62 -5.04 -24.60 12.42
C ILE A 62 -6.32 -25.08 11.75
N ARG A 63 -7.45 -24.45 12.06
CA ARG A 63 -8.75 -24.77 11.46
C ARG A 63 -9.11 -23.77 10.38
N LEU A 64 -9.57 -24.28 9.24
CA LEU A 64 -10.17 -23.44 8.21
C LEU A 64 -11.52 -22.91 8.69
N ASN A 65 -11.86 -21.71 8.23
CA ASN A 65 -13.20 -21.18 8.40
C ASN A 65 -13.99 -21.41 7.09
N PRO A 66 -14.84 -22.44 7.00
CA PRO A 66 -15.52 -22.80 5.77
C PRO A 66 -16.45 -21.69 5.26
N THR A 67 -16.96 -20.83 6.16
CA THR A 67 -17.81 -19.68 5.76
C THR A 67 -17.02 -18.58 5.03
N LYS A 68 -15.69 -18.54 5.22
CA LYS A 68 -14.79 -17.60 4.55
C LYS A 68 -14.10 -18.21 3.34
N CYS A 69 -13.99 -19.54 3.27
CA CYS A 69 -13.46 -20.24 2.10
C CYS A 69 -14.44 -20.13 0.94
N LYS A 70 -13.99 -19.61 -0.20
CA LYS A 70 -14.81 -19.41 -1.40
C LYS A 70 -14.02 -19.80 -2.63
N MET A 71 -14.71 -20.37 -3.59
CA MET A 71 -14.21 -20.52 -4.94
C MET A 71 -14.66 -19.31 -5.76
N LEU A 72 -13.74 -18.72 -6.51
CA LEU A 72 -14.01 -17.58 -7.37
C LEU A 72 -13.42 -17.90 -8.75
N ALA A 73 -14.24 -17.79 -9.80
CA ALA A 73 -13.72 -17.92 -11.15
C ALA A 73 -12.85 -16.70 -11.48
N LEU A 74 -11.80 -16.91 -12.28
CA LEU A 74 -10.94 -15.81 -12.72
C LEU A 74 -11.72 -14.78 -13.55
N GLU A 75 -12.77 -15.22 -14.25
CA GLU A 75 -13.68 -14.36 -15.00
C GLU A 75 -14.45 -13.40 -14.09
N ASP A 76 -14.98 -13.92 -12.98
CA ASP A 76 -15.68 -13.11 -11.96
C ASP A 76 -14.73 -12.10 -11.30
N ILE A 77 -13.47 -12.49 -11.05
CA ILE A 77 -12.44 -11.57 -10.54
C ILE A 77 -12.14 -10.49 -11.59
N ARG A 78 -12.14 -10.84 -12.87
CA ARG A 78 -11.92 -9.88 -13.95
C ARG A 78 -13.06 -8.88 -14.07
N THR A 79 -14.31 -9.27 -13.85
CA THR A 79 -15.47 -8.37 -13.97
C THR A 79 -15.74 -7.58 -12.69
N ASP A 80 -15.80 -8.26 -11.55
CA ASP A 80 -16.32 -7.69 -10.29
C ASP A 80 -15.19 -7.22 -9.37
N GLY A 81 -13.98 -7.74 -9.59
CA GLY A 81 -12.81 -7.44 -8.78
C GLY A 81 -12.80 -8.15 -7.43
N HIS A 82 -11.61 -8.40 -6.92
CA HIS A 82 -11.37 -9.04 -5.63
C HIS A 82 -10.61 -8.10 -4.69
N LYS A 83 -11.14 -7.91 -3.48
CA LYS A 83 -10.63 -6.97 -2.47
C LYS A 83 -9.75 -7.70 -1.45
N LEU A 84 -8.47 -7.31 -1.40
CA LEU A 84 -7.37 -8.03 -0.73
C LEU A 84 -6.46 -7.04 0.03
N GLY A 85 -7.07 -6.06 0.71
CA GLY A 85 -6.40 -4.81 1.13
C GLY A 85 -6.05 -3.86 -0.03
N THR A 86 -6.04 -4.38 -1.26
CA THR A 86 -6.05 -3.66 -2.55
C THR A 86 -7.06 -4.33 -3.47
N CYS A 87 -7.55 -3.67 -4.53
CA CYS A 87 -8.51 -4.27 -5.46
C CYS A 87 -7.82 -4.75 -6.74
N VAL A 88 -8.03 -6.02 -7.11
CA VAL A 88 -7.55 -6.64 -8.35
C VAL A 88 -8.75 -6.98 -9.22
N GLY A 89 -8.79 -6.52 -10.47
CA GLY A 89 -9.91 -6.78 -11.39
C GLY A 89 -10.10 -5.70 -12.45
N ALA A 90 -11.31 -5.62 -13.01
CA ALA A 90 -11.70 -4.60 -13.99
C ALA A 90 -11.34 -3.18 -13.52
N ARG A 91 -11.12 -2.30 -14.49
CA ARG A 91 -10.89 -0.88 -14.22
C ARG A 91 -12.03 -0.26 -13.40
N SER A 92 -13.28 -0.54 -13.77
CA SER A 92 -14.48 -0.09 -13.04
C SER A 92 -14.48 -0.54 -11.58
N ALA A 93 -14.19 -1.82 -11.31
CA ALA A 93 -14.12 -2.36 -9.95
C ALA A 93 -13.01 -1.73 -9.10
N ARG A 94 -11.85 -1.43 -9.71
CA ARG A 94 -10.74 -0.75 -9.04
C ARG A 94 -11.05 0.72 -8.75
N GLU A 95 -11.66 1.43 -9.69
CA GLU A 95 -12.12 2.81 -9.51
C GLU A 95 -13.17 2.90 -8.41
N GLN A 96 -14.18 2.02 -8.42
CA GLN A 96 -15.20 1.96 -7.37
C GLN A 96 -14.59 1.68 -5.98
N PHE A 97 -13.69 0.70 -5.87
CA PHE A 97 -12.99 0.43 -4.61
C PHE A 97 -12.21 1.65 -4.10
N LEU A 98 -11.51 2.35 -4.99
CA LEU A 98 -10.75 3.55 -4.60
C LEU A 98 -11.69 4.69 -4.20
N GLN A 99 -12.83 4.83 -4.87
CA GLN A 99 -13.84 5.82 -4.50
C GLN A 99 -14.42 5.52 -3.11
N GLU A 100 -14.76 4.26 -2.81
CA GLU A 100 -15.20 3.85 -1.46
C GLU A 100 -14.15 4.17 -0.38
N GLN A 101 -12.87 3.96 -0.67
CA GLN A 101 -11.77 4.30 0.25
C GLN A 101 -11.61 5.81 0.42
N ILE A 102 -11.74 6.59 -0.67
CA ILE A 102 -11.75 8.05 -0.62
C ILE A 102 -12.89 8.53 0.27
N ASP A 103 -14.10 8.00 0.08
CA ASP A 103 -15.27 8.42 0.85
C ASP A 103 -15.11 8.07 2.35
N HIS A 104 -14.57 6.89 2.66
CA HIS A 104 -14.26 6.47 4.02
C HIS A 104 -13.21 7.38 4.69
N GLU A 105 -12.12 7.68 3.99
CA GLU A 105 -11.08 8.56 4.52
C GLU A 105 -11.53 10.02 4.60
N ALA A 106 -12.33 10.50 3.65
CA ALA A 106 -12.94 11.84 3.70
C ALA A 106 -13.90 11.98 4.89
N ALA A 107 -14.71 10.96 5.18
CA ALA A 107 -15.56 10.92 6.36
C ALA A 107 -14.74 10.94 7.66
N THR A 108 -13.60 10.24 7.69
CA THR A 108 -12.68 10.23 8.83
C THR A 108 -12.00 11.58 9.02
N VAL A 109 -11.52 12.19 7.94
CA VAL A 109 -10.94 13.54 7.97
C VAL A 109 -11.97 14.56 8.46
N THR A 110 -13.23 14.45 8.02
CA THR A 110 -14.33 15.31 8.47
C THR A 110 -14.56 15.18 9.97
N LYS A 111 -14.50 13.96 10.53
CA LYS A 111 -14.59 13.73 11.98
C LYS A 111 -13.39 14.30 12.75
N LEU A 112 -12.24 14.45 12.10
CA LEU A 112 -11.01 14.99 12.68
C LEU A 112 -10.88 16.52 12.50
N ILE A 113 -11.83 17.20 11.84
CA ILE A 113 -11.79 18.65 11.54
C ILE A 113 -12.12 19.56 12.74
N ASN A 114 -12.21 19.05 13.96
CA ASN A 114 -12.27 19.89 15.16
C ASN A 114 -10.90 20.40 15.60
N LEU A 115 -10.16 21.07 14.72
CA LEU A 115 -9.01 21.89 15.12
C LEU A 115 -9.44 23.36 15.14
N PRO A 116 -9.64 23.96 16.33
CA PRO A 116 -9.77 25.40 16.45
C PRO A 116 -8.58 26.10 15.80
N HIS A 117 -8.81 27.25 15.15
CA HIS A 117 -7.80 28.01 14.40
C HIS A 117 -6.47 28.24 15.16
N GLN A 118 -6.54 28.28 16.50
CA GLN A 118 -5.40 28.40 17.41
C GLN A 118 -4.50 27.14 17.46
N HIS A 119 -5.08 25.95 17.33
CA HIS A 119 -4.33 24.69 17.27
C HIS A 119 -3.62 24.52 15.93
N ALA A 120 -4.22 24.97 14.82
CA ALA A 120 -3.54 24.99 13.52
C ALA A 120 -2.29 25.90 13.56
N LEU A 121 -2.40 27.03 14.27
CA LEU A 121 -1.31 27.99 14.46
C LEU A 121 -0.23 27.47 15.44
N LEU A 122 -0.62 26.74 16.48
CA LEU A 122 0.28 26.02 17.39
C LEU A 122 1.01 24.86 16.69
N VAL A 123 0.31 24.11 15.84
CA VAL A 123 0.90 23.09 14.97
C VAL A 123 1.90 23.74 14.03
N LEU A 124 1.52 24.79 13.31
CA LEU A 124 2.43 25.56 12.44
C LEU A 124 3.70 26.01 13.19
N ARG A 125 3.55 26.60 14.37
CA ARG A 125 4.67 27.10 15.20
C ARG A 125 5.54 26.00 15.81
N ALA A 126 4.95 24.94 16.36
CA ALA A 126 5.68 23.87 17.05
C ALA A 126 6.43 22.93 16.08
N THR A 127 6.00 22.85 14.83
CA THR A 127 6.54 21.93 13.82
C THR A 127 7.57 22.57 12.90
N GLY A 128 7.83 23.87 13.03
CA GLY A 128 8.71 24.62 12.13
C GLY A 128 8.13 24.80 10.72
N LEU A 129 6.86 24.46 10.51
CA LEU A 129 6.12 24.63 9.25
C LEU A 129 5.83 26.10 8.89
N VAL A 130 6.23 27.07 9.73
CA VAL A 130 5.88 28.50 9.57
C VAL A 130 6.53 29.16 8.35
N ASN A 131 7.62 28.62 7.81
CA ASN A 131 8.42 29.32 6.80
C ASN A 131 8.90 28.54 5.55
N PRO A 132 8.83 27.20 5.45
CA PRO A 132 9.16 26.53 4.20
C PRO A 132 7.96 26.32 3.26
N GLU A 133 8.21 26.43 1.95
CA GLU A 133 7.25 26.04 0.91
C GLU A 133 7.35 24.55 0.61
N TYR A 134 6.19 23.90 0.42
CA TYR A 134 6.11 22.48 0.16
C TYR A 134 5.53 22.21 -1.23
N GLY A 135 6.31 21.55 -2.08
CA GLY A 135 5.83 21.03 -3.36
C GLY A 135 5.45 19.56 -3.21
N LEU A 136 4.16 19.25 -3.26
CA LEU A 136 3.69 17.86 -3.29
C LEU A 136 3.64 17.37 -4.74
N THR A 137 4.43 16.35 -5.08
CA THR A 137 4.41 15.72 -6.41
C THR A 137 4.12 14.24 -6.28
N VAL A 138 3.15 13.76 -7.06
CA VAL A 138 2.79 12.34 -7.15
C VAL A 138 3.14 11.87 -8.55
N VAL A 139 3.97 10.83 -8.65
CA VAL A 139 4.52 10.34 -9.92
C VAL A 139 4.00 8.95 -10.23
N SER A 140 3.53 8.75 -11.46
CA SER A 140 3.21 7.42 -11.98
C SER A 140 4.47 6.75 -12.51
N LEU A 141 4.83 5.60 -11.93
CA LEU A 141 5.95 4.77 -12.42
C LEU A 141 5.60 4.05 -13.74
N ALA A 142 4.34 4.11 -14.16
CA ALA A 142 3.88 3.54 -15.43
C ALA A 142 3.85 4.56 -16.57
N SER A 143 4.14 5.85 -16.29
CA SER A 143 4.13 6.89 -17.34
C SER A 143 5.30 6.72 -18.30
N LYS A 144 5.12 7.20 -19.53
CA LYS A 144 6.16 7.21 -20.57
C LYS A 144 7.42 7.95 -20.10
N GLU A 145 7.26 9.07 -19.39
CA GLU A 145 8.36 9.85 -18.79
C GLU A 145 9.16 9.07 -17.71
N SER A 146 8.50 8.17 -16.97
CA SER A 146 9.18 7.29 -16.00
C SER A 146 9.94 6.14 -16.67
N ARG A 147 9.64 5.83 -17.93
CA ARG A 147 10.35 4.81 -18.72
C ARG A 147 11.50 5.42 -19.53
N ASP A 148 11.31 6.67 -19.97
CA ASP A 148 12.29 7.44 -20.74
C ASP A 148 13.41 8.05 -19.85
N THR A 149 13.24 8.01 -18.53
CA THR A 149 14.33 8.36 -17.60
C THR A 149 15.37 7.24 -17.63
N SER A 150 16.49 7.52 -18.29
CA SER A 150 17.68 6.68 -18.37
C SER A 150 18.27 6.43 -16.98
N LEU A 151 17.71 5.46 -16.26
CA LEU A 151 18.32 4.89 -15.07
C LEU A 151 19.47 3.98 -15.52
N PRO A 152 20.58 3.91 -14.78
CA PRO A 152 21.70 3.04 -15.14
C PRO A 152 21.18 1.60 -15.22
N GLU A 153 21.36 0.96 -16.38
CA GLU A 153 20.89 -0.40 -16.73
C GLU A 153 21.48 -1.53 -15.84
N GLN A 154 22.15 -1.18 -14.74
CA GLN A 154 23.03 -2.05 -13.97
C GLN A 154 22.62 -2.24 -12.49
N GLU A 155 21.46 -1.71 -12.06
CA GLU A 155 20.90 -2.01 -10.73
C GLU A 155 19.80 -3.10 -10.80
N ASP A 156 20.13 -4.31 -10.35
CA ASP A 156 19.21 -5.45 -10.27
C ASP A 156 18.06 -5.28 -9.26
N ASN A 157 18.08 -4.23 -8.43
CA ASN A 157 17.06 -4.02 -7.40
C ASN A 157 16.01 -2.98 -7.85
N PRO A 158 14.78 -3.39 -8.18
CA PRO A 158 13.74 -2.49 -8.68
C PRO A 158 13.35 -1.41 -7.67
N SER A 159 13.46 -1.68 -6.36
CA SER A 159 13.15 -0.68 -5.33
C SER A 159 14.20 0.43 -5.27
N ARG A 160 15.46 0.15 -5.61
CA ARG A 160 16.52 1.16 -5.65
C ARG A 160 16.40 2.06 -6.88
N LEU A 161 16.11 1.47 -8.02
CA LEU A 161 15.78 2.19 -9.25
C LEU A 161 14.63 3.18 -9.06
N VAL A 162 13.54 2.75 -8.42
CA VAL A 162 12.41 3.63 -8.08
C VAL A 162 12.83 4.77 -7.16
N ASN A 163 13.63 4.49 -6.12
CA ASN A 163 14.10 5.54 -5.22
C ASN A 163 15.00 6.56 -5.95
N GLN A 164 15.91 6.10 -6.80
CA GLN A 164 16.78 6.95 -7.60
C GLN A 164 15.97 7.87 -8.54
N TYR A 165 14.93 7.32 -9.18
CA TYR A 165 14.01 8.11 -9.99
C TYR A 165 13.27 9.17 -9.17
N LEU A 166 12.72 8.79 -8.01
CA LEU A 166 12.03 9.76 -7.13
C LEU A 166 12.99 10.85 -6.62
N ASP A 167 14.27 10.51 -6.38
CA ASP A 167 15.30 11.49 -6.05
C ASP A 167 15.62 12.43 -7.22
N CYS A 168 15.68 11.92 -8.46
CA CYS A 168 15.82 12.77 -9.66
C CYS A 168 14.63 13.75 -9.79
N VAL A 169 13.41 13.28 -9.56
CA VAL A 169 12.21 14.14 -9.55
C VAL A 169 12.27 15.18 -8.43
N ALA A 170 12.75 14.81 -7.24
CA ALA A 170 12.95 15.77 -6.15
C ALA A 170 13.94 16.88 -6.54
N VAL A 171 15.08 16.51 -7.15
CA VAL A 171 16.09 17.46 -7.65
C VAL A 171 15.50 18.37 -8.73
N HIS A 172 14.72 17.82 -9.66
CA HIS A 172 14.03 18.60 -10.68
C HIS A 172 13.08 19.65 -10.06
N ASN A 173 12.28 19.26 -9.07
CA ASN A 173 11.36 20.18 -8.38
C ASN A 173 12.11 21.28 -7.61
N VAL A 174 13.26 20.97 -7.01
CA VAL A 174 14.09 21.99 -6.34
C VAL A 174 14.67 22.98 -7.33
N ARG A 175 15.05 22.53 -8.53
CA ARG A 175 15.55 23.39 -9.61
C ARG A 175 14.46 24.31 -10.17
N HIS A 176 13.21 23.85 -10.16
CA HIS A 176 12.04 24.59 -10.63
C HIS A 176 11.17 25.09 -9.47
N ARG A 177 11.79 25.38 -8.32
CA ARG A 177 11.09 25.87 -7.14
C ARG A 177 10.43 27.23 -7.43
N PRO A 178 9.37 27.60 -6.69
CA PRO A 178 8.80 28.93 -6.78
C PRO A 178 9.86 30.01 -6.52
N THR A 179 9.68 31.20 -7.11
CA THR A 179 10.58 32.36 -6.95
C THR A 179 10.59 32.97 -5.54
N SER A 180 9.95 32.32 -4.57
CA SER A 180 9.96 32.76 -3.17
C SER A 180 11.37 32.63 -2.58
N ASN A 181 11.67 33.48 -1.60
CA ASN A 181 12.92 33.37 -0.81
C ASN A 181 12.81 32.36 0.33
N LEU A 182 11.75 31.55 0.35
CA LEU A 182 11.50 30.58 1.40
C LEU A 182 12.21 29.25 1.10
N PRO A 183 12.68 28.52 2.13
CA PRO A 183 13.22 27.18 1.94
C PRO A 183 12.17 26.26 1.32
N PHE A 184 12.46 25.69 0.15
CA PHE A 184 11.54 24.79 -0.56
C PHE A 184 11.89 23.32 -0.28
N HIS A 185 10.87 22.54 0.09
CA HIS A 185 11.00 21.11 0.32
C HIS A 185 10.07 20.30 -0.60
N PRO A 186 10.63 19.54 -1.56
CA PRO A 186 9.82 18.64 -2.38
C PRO A 186 9.39 17.42 -1.56
N ILE A 187 8.09 17.14 -1.58
CA ILE A 187 7.47 15.95 -1.01
C ILE A 187 7.07 15.07 -2.20
N ILE A 188 7.83 14.00 -2.44
CA ILE A 188 7.68 13.17 -3.64
C ILE A 188 7.16 11.79 -3.28
N PHE A 189 6.06 11.41 -3.94
CA PHE A 189 5.44 10.09 -3.84
C PHE A 189 5.38 9.40 -5.20
N SER A 190 5.49 8.09 -5.20
CA SER A 190 4.95 7.27 -6.29
C SER A 190 3.45 7.02 -6.08
N LEU A 191 2.72 6.68 -7.16
CA LEU A 191 1.34 6.18 -7.07
C LEU A 191 1.19 4.91 -6.22
N GLY A 192 2.29 4.18 -5.96
CA GLY A 192 2.32 3.02 -5.06
C GLY A 192 2.54 3.40 -3.59
N GLY A 193 2.70 4.68 -3.26
CA GLY A 193 2.99 5.15 -1.91
C GLY A 193 4.46 5.07 -1.49
N MET A 194 5.36 4.63 -2.38
CA MET A 194 6.80 4.75 -2.13
C MET A 194 7.20 6.23 -2.09
N MET A 195 8.08 6.57 -1.16
CA MET A 195 8.57 7.92 -0.91
C MET A 195 10.08 7.92 -1.04
N ASN A 196 10.64 9.01 -1.56
CA ASN A 196 12.09 9.15 -1.61
C ASN A 196 12.69 9.36 -0.21
N GLY A 197 14.02 9.19 -0.08
CA GLY A 197 14.68 9.22 1.21
C GLY A 197 14.57 10.57 1.96
N SER A 198 14.56 11.69 1.23
CA SER A 198 14.37 13.02 1.83
C SER A 198 12.96 13.17 2.42
N THR A 199 11.94 12.70 1.70
CA THR A 199 10.55 12.71 2.17
C THR A 199 10.40 11.80 3.39
N THR A 200 11.02 10.62 3.44
CA THR A 200 10.96 9.74 4.62
C THR A 200 11.53 10.41 5.89
N LYS A 201 12.71 11.04 5.78
CA LYS A 201 13.34 11.76 6.91
C LYS A 201 12.47 12.90 7.39
N PHE A 202 11.81 13.57 6.46
CA PHE A 202 10.92 14.68 6.74
C PHE A 202 9.67 14.24 7.53
N PHE A 203 9.03 13.14 7.14
CA PHE A 203 7.90 12.56 7.89
C PHE A 203 8.32 12.08 9.28
N ALA A 204 9.52 11.54 9.42
CA ALA A 204 10.07 11.17 10.73
C ALA A 204 10.26 12.40 11.64
N SER A 205 10.69 13.54 11.07
CA SER A 205 10.79 14.82 11.78
C SER A 205 9.42 15.32 12.22
N TRP A 206 8.42 15.31 11.33
CA TRP A 206 7.05 15.68 11.66
C TRP A 206 6.45 14.80 12.75
N LYS A 207 6.65 13.48 12.67
CA LYS A 207 6.18 12.54 13.70
C LYS A 207 6.75 12.85 15.08
N ARG A 208 7.99 13.37 15.15
CA ARG A 208 8.65 13.75 16.41
C ARG A 208 8.18 15.11 16.92
N ALA A 209 7.90 16.05 16.02
CA ALA A 209 7.52 17.43 16.37
C ALA A 209 6.02 17.61 16.62
N MET A 210 5.16 16.78 16.03
CA MET A 210 3.70 16.89 16.11
C MET A 210 3.12 16.02 17.23
N THR A 211 1.96 16.44 17.76
CA THR A 211 1.13 15.54 18.57
C THR A 211 0.60 14.40 17.70
N GLY A 212 0.37 13.22 18.29
CA GLY A 212 -0.11 12.05 17.55
C GLY A 212 -1.41 12.30 16.77
N GLY A 213 -2.33 13.10 17.33
CA GLY A 213 -3.58 13.49 16.65
C GLY A 213 -3.35 14.34 15.40
N THR A 214 -2.48 15.36 15.49
CA THR A 214 -2.13 16.22 14.35
C THR A 214 -1.40 15.45 13.26
N TYR A 215 -0.42 14.63 13.64
CA TYR A 215 0.33 13.81 12.69
C TYR A 215 -0.61 12.85 11.92
N ASN A 216 -1.54 12.20 12.63
CA ASN A 216 -2.53 11.32 12.01
C ASN A 216 -3.48 12.08 11.06
N LEU A 217 -3.92 13.28 11.43
CA LEU A 217 -4.76 14.10 10.54
C LEU A 217 -4.03 14.47 9.24
N ILE A 218 -2.77 14.88 9.32
CA ILE A 218 -1.96 15.21 8.13
C ILE A 218 -1.75 13.97 7.27
N LEU A 219 -1.43 12.81 7.87
CA LEU A 219 -1.32 11.55 7.14
C LEU A 219 -2.61 11.16 6.44
N LYS A 220 -3.76 11.32 7.11
CA LYS A 220 -5.08 11.00 6.54
C LYS A 220 -5.42 11.90 5.36
N ARG A 221 -5.11 13.20 5.44
CA ARG A 221 -5.28 14.14 4.32
C ARG A 221 -4.37 13.81 3.14
N LEU A 222 -3.11 13.47 3.39
CA LEU A 222 -2.18 13.07 2.34
C LEU A 222 -2.60 11.76 1.67
N SER A 223 -3.04 10.77 2.46
CA SER A 223 -3.61 9.52 1.95
C SER A 223 -4.79 9.79 1.02
N LEU A 224 -5.71 10.66 1.43
CA LEU A 224 -6.85 11.07 0.60
C LEU A 224 -6.41 11.69 -0.74
N CYS A 225 -5.44 12.62 -0.70
CA CYS A 225 -4.90 13.23 -1.93
C CYS A 225 -4.23 12.20 -2.84
N LEU A 226 -3.49 11.24 -2.29
CA LEU A 226 -2.85 10.17 -3.06
C LEU A 226 -3.89 9.24 -3.70
N MET A 227 -4.94 8.87 -2.98
CA MET A 227 -6.01 8.05 -3.54
C MET A 227 -6.77 8.77 -4.65
N GLN A 228 -7.07 10.07 -4.48
CA GLN A 228 -7.68 10.90 -5.51
C GLN A 228 -6.80 11.02 -6.76
N ALA A 229 -5.49 11.24 -6.59
CA ALA A 229 -4.53 11.25 -7.69
C ALA A 229 -4.49 9.90 -8.42
N ARG A 230 -4.57 8.80 -7.67
CA ARG A 230 -4.59 7.44 -8.22
C ARG A 230 -5.81 7.18 -9.08
N VAL A 231 -7.01 7.57 -8.63
CA VAL A 231 -8.25 7.44 -9.42
C VAL A 231 -8.14 8.21 -10.74
N ARG A 232 -7.58 9.42 -10.73
CA ARG A 232 -7.38 10.23 -11.95
C ARG A 232 -6.38 9.64 -12.94
N SER A 233 -5.50 8.75 -12.46
CA SER A 233 -4.43 8.14 -13.27
C SER A 233 -4.78 6.77 -13.84
N PHE A 234 -5.91 6.19 -13.44
CA PHE A 234 -6.44 4.96 -14.05
C PHE A 234 -7.11 5.27 -15.39
#